data_AF-A0A924BTI0-F1
#
_entry.id   AF-A0A924BTI0-F1
#
_cell.length_a   1.000
_cell.length_b   1.000
_cell.length_c   1.000
_cell.angle_alpha   90.00
_cell.angle_beta   90.00
_cell.angle_gamma   90.00
#
_symmetry.space_group_name_H-M   'P 1'
#
loop_
_entity.id
_entity.type
_entity.pdbx_description
1 polymer ?
#
loop_
_entity_poly.entity_id
_entity_poly.type
_entity_poly.pdbx_seq_one_letter_code
_entity_poly.pdbx_strand_id
1 'polypeptide(L)'
;MMIRTLASTAIFGLIASSASAQSPVALQEQPATVLKAPQKFQPYELPAGTVFDLVIEHPNELLPVAMVSSNVYDYYGNVSVPRGSRLIGRFSGAKNGRQFVEWTELQLSNLGGTLRIDPPLIGTMRDGTAGYDKVVAGAAVMAVNQRGFIIPH
;
A
#
# COMPACT_ATOMS: atom_id res chain seq x y z
N MET A 1 -0.62 92.37 -35.04
CA MET A 1 -0.90 93.11 -33.80
C MET A 1 -1.14 92.10 -32.68
N MET A 2 -0.09 91.87 -31.89
CA MET A 2 -0.03 91.52 -30.46
C MET A 2 -1.30 91.00 -29.73
N ILE A 3 -1.20 89.82 -29.08
CA ILE A 3 -1.29 89.57 -27.61
C ILE A 3 -1.85 88.17 -27.28
N ARG A 4 -0.97 87.36 -26.63
CA ARG A 4 -1.10 86.52 -25.40
C ARG A 4 -2.35 85.61 -25.28
N THR A 5 -2.30 84.40 -24.70
CA THR A 5 -1.98 84.16 -23.28
C THR A 5 -2.05 82.64 -22.99
N LEU A 6 -1.10 82.15 -22.16
CA LEU A 6 -1.14 81.12 -21.08
C LEU A 6 -2.27 80.05 -21.10
N ALA A 7 -2.14 78.83 -20.61
CA ALA A 7 -1.11 77.99 -20.00
C ALA A 7 -1.87 76.69 -19.64
N SER A 8 -1.21 75.53 -19.62
CA SER A 8 -1.60 74.44 -18.72
C SER A 8 -0.52 73.36 -18.79
N THR A 9 0.55 73.59 -18.03
CA THR A 9 1.51 72.53 -17.69
C THR A 9 0.95 71.78 -16.49
N ALA A 10 0.38 70.60 -16.72
CA ALA A 10 0.08 69.66 -15.64
C ALA A 10 1.28 68.73 -15.46
N ILE A 11 1.98 68.89 -14.34
CA ILE A 11 3.08 68.02 -13.92
C ILE A 11 2.45 66.76 -13.31
N PHE A 12 2.52 65.63 -14.00
CA PHE A 12 2.28 64.32 -13.41
C PHE A 12 3.61 63.74 -12.93
N GLY A 13 3.86 63.83 -11.62
CA GLY A 13 4.96 63.14 -10.96
C GLY A 13 4.67 61.64 -10.89
N LEU A 14 5.39 60.84 -11.67
CA LEU A 14 5.43 59.39 -11.54
C LEU A 14 6.36 59.01 -10.38
N ILE A 15 5.78 58.61 -9.25
CA ILE A 15 6.53 57.97 -8.16
C ILE A 15 6.75 56.52 -8.59
N ALA A 16 7.94 56.21 -9.12
CA ALA A 16 8.34 54.84 -9.41
C ALA A 16 8.70 54.13 -8.09
N SER A 17 7.77 53.35 -7.56
CA SER A 17 8.06 52.41 -6.48
C SER A 17 8.82 51.21 -7.05
N SER A 18 10.14 51.15 -6.81
CA SER A 18 10.96 50.00 -7.16
C SER A 18 10.60 48.83 -6.24
N ALA A 19 9.69 47.96 -6.67
CA ALA A 19 9.52 46.65 -6.04
C ALA A 19 10.74 45.80 -6.37
N SER A 20 11.66 45.61 -5.41
CA SER A 20 12.77 44.66 -5.61
C SER A 20 12.21 43.24 -5.57
N ALA A 21 12.30 42.51 -6.68
CA ALA A 21 12.07 41.08 -6.69
C ALA A 21 13.08 40.42 -5.74
N GLN A 22 12.60 39.65 -4.77
CA GLN A 22 13.47 38.82 -3.94
C GLN A 22 14.15 37.79 -4.84
N SER A 23 15.48 37.72 -4.76
CA SER A 23 16.27 36.74 -5.50
C SER A 23 15.78 35.32 -5.19
N PRO A 24 15.71 34.42 -6.19
CA PRO A 24 15.26 33.05 -5.96
C PRO A 24 16.15 32.38 -4.91
N VAL A 25 15.52 31.77 -3.92
CA VAL A 25 16.21 30.96 -2.90
C VAL A 25 16.82 29.76 -3.62
N ALA A 26 18.15 29.67 -3.64
CA ALA A 26 18.84 28.51 -4.17
C ALA A 26 18.46 27.28 -3.35
N LEU A 27 17.96 26.24 -4.03
CA LEU A 27 17.76 24.94 -3.41
C LEU A 27 19.12 24.39 -2.98
N GLN A 28 19.24 24.01 -1.71
CA GLN A 28 20.46 23.37 -1.22
C GLN A 28 20.45 21.90 -1.64
N GLU A 29 21.53 21.43 -2.26
CA GLU A 29 21.73 20.02 -2.54
C GLU A 29 21.78 19.25 -1.21
N GLN A 30 20.83 18.33 -1.02
CA GLN A 30 20.88 17.39 0.08
C GLN A 30 21.88 16.28 -0.28
N PRO A 31 22.84 15.94 0.60
CA PRO A 31 23.77 14.86 0.33
C PRO A 31 23.00 13.57 0.05
N ALA A 32 23.48 12.80 -0.94
CA ALA A 32 22.85 11.56 -1.36
C ALA A 32 22.59 10.68 -0.12
N THR A 33 21.32 10.38 0.14
CA THR A 33 20.97 9.39 1.15
C THR A 33 21.50 8.06 0.66
N VAL A 34 22.43 7.45 1.42
CA VAL A 34 22.88 6.09 1.15
C VAL A 34 21.68 5.18 1.37
N LEU A 35 21.00 4.82 0.28
CA LEU A 35 19.96 3.81 0.30
C LEU A 35 20.60 2.49 0.74
N LYS A 36 19.98 1.83 1.72
CA LYS A 36 20.41 0.52 2.21
C LYS A 36 20.63 -0.41 1.02
N ALA A 37 21.70 -1.21 1.05
CA ALA A 37 22.02 -2.16 -0.01
C ALA A 37 20.78 -2.99 -0.38
N PRO A 38 20.57 -3.32 -1.68
CA PRO A 38 19.39 -4.05 -2.13
C PRO A 38 19.25 -5.35 -1.33
N GLN A 39 18.04 -5.59 -0.82
CA GLN A 39 17.73 -6.80 -0.08
C GLN A 39 17.92 -8.01 -1.01
N LYS A 40 18.70 -9.01 -0.56
CA LYS A 40 18.80 -10.29 -1.26
C LYS A 40 17.63 -11.17 -0.84
N PHE A 41 16.81 -11.59 -1.80
CA PHE A 41 15.75 -12.56 -1.58
C PHE A 41 16.31 -13.98 -1.71
N GLN A 42 15.68 -14.93 -1.03
CA GLN A 42 15.92 -16.36 -1.20
C GLN A 42 14.84 -16.97 -2.11
N PRO A 43 15.13 -18.08 -2.82
CA PRO A 43 14.09 -18.83 -3.52
C PRO A 43 12.96 -19.21 -2.54
N TYR A 44 11.72 -19.05 -3.00
CA TYR A 44 10.50 -19.25 -2.24
C TYR A 44 10.28 -18.32 -1.04
N GLU A 45 11.09 -17.26 -0.94
CA GLU A 45 10.84 -16.16 -0.03
C GLU A 45 9.73 -15.26 -0.58
N LEU A 46 8.67 -15.10 0.21
CA LEU A 46 7.68 -14.07 -0.02
C LEU A 46 8.08 -12.81 0.74
N PRO A 47 8.37 -11.68 0.07
CA PRO A 47 8.70 -10.42 0.74
C PRO A 47 7.50 -9.87 1.52
N ALA A 48 7.75 -8.95 2.46
CA ALA A 48 6.66 -8.21 3.12
C ALA A 48 5.84 -7.42 2.08
N GLY A 49 4.53 -7.33 2.27
CA GLY A 49 3.63 -6.70 1.30
C GLY A 49 3.19 -7.61 0.15
N THR A 50 3.61 -8.88 0.14
CA THR A 50 3.05 -9.89 -0.76
C THR A 50 1.56 -10.06 -0.49
N VAL A 51 0.82 -10.04 -1.58
CA VAL A 51 -0.63 -10.06 -1.61
C VAL A 51 -1.13 -11.44 -1.99
N PHE A 52 -2.20 -11.86 -1.33
CA PHE A 52 -2.89 -13.12 -1.55
C PHE A 52 -4.32 -12.81 -2.00
N ASP A 53 -4.70 -13.23 -3.20
CA ASP A 53 -6.11 -13.18 -3.63
C ASP A 53 -6.86 -14.35 -3.01
N LEU A 54 -7.95 -14.07 -2.31
CA LEU A 54 -8.69 -15.03 -1.52
C LEU A 54 -10.15 -15.12 -1.93
N VAL A 55 -10.73 -16.30 -1.77
CA VAL A 55 -12.18 -16.52 -1.76
C VAL A 55 -12.56 -17.14 -0.42
N ILE A 56 -13.46 -16.49 0.31
CA ILE A 56 -13.93 -17.02 1.59
C ILE A 56 -14.69 -18.33 1.36
N GLU A 57 -14.26 -19.42 1.97
CA GLU A 57 -14.96 -20.72 1.93
C GLU A 57 -15.90 -20.86 3.13
N HIS A 58 -15.39 -20.59 4.33
CA HIS A 58 -16.12 -20.73 5.58
C HIS A 58 -16.07 -19.43 6.38
N PRO A 59 -17.16 -18.64 6.45
CA PRO A 59 -17.19 -17.35 7.14
C PRO A 59 -17.38 -17.46 8.67
N ASN A 60 -16.78 -18.47 9.30
CA ASN A 60 -16.94 -18.72 10.73
C ASN A 60 -16.33 -17.59 11.57
N GLU A 61 -17.03 -17.12 12.62
CA GLU A 61 -16.57 -16.01 13.46
C GLU A 61 -15.37 -16.35 14.35
N LEU A 62 -15.12 -17.62 14.64
CA LEU A 62 -13.93 -18.07 15.37
C LEU A 62 -12.78 -18.42 14.43
N LEU A 63 -13.07 -19.19 13.38
CA LEU A 63 -12.07 -19.79 12.49
C LEU A 63 -12.49 -19.64 11.03
N PRO A 64 -12.41 -18.43 10.44
CA PRO A 64 -12.67 -18.25 9.03
C PRO A 64 -11.66 -19.03 8.19
N VAL A 65 -12.11 -19.58 7.07
CA VAL A 65 -11.27 -20.28 6.09
C VAL A 65 -11.46 -19.63 4.72
N ALA A 66 -10.35 -19.37 4.04
CA ALA A 66 -10.35 -18.86 2.68
C ALA A 66 -9.40 -19.64 1.78
N MET A 67 -9.80 -19.83 0.53
CA MET A 67 -8.97 -20.44 -0.49
C MET A 67 -8.15 -19.35 -1.21
N VAL A 68 -6.87 -19.62 -1.41
CA VAL A 68 -5.98 -18.86 -2.29
C VAL A 68 -6.43 -19.08 -3.74
N SER A 69 -6.91 -18.02 -4.38
CA SER A 69 -7.59 -18.07 -5.67
C SER A 69 -6.66 -17.90 -6.88
N SER A 70 -5.45 -17.39 -6.67
CA SER A 70 -4.38 -17.23 -7.66
C SER A 70 -3.06 -17.77 -7.10
N ASN A 71 -2.15 -18.22 -7.97
CA ASN A 71 -0.80 -18.60 -7.53
C ASN A 71 -0.08 -17.36 -6.98
N VAL A 72 0.63 -17.52 -5.87
CA VAL A 72 1.53 -16.51 -5.31
C VAL A 72 2.96 -16.87 -5.68
N TYR A 73 3.66 -15.93 -6.28
CA TYR A 73 5.01 -16.14 -6.80
C TYR A 73 6.06 -15.43 -5.93
N ASP A 74 7.24 -16.03 -5.82
CA ASP A 74 8.42 -15.34 -5.29
C ASP A 74 9.03 -14.38 -6.34
N TYR A 75 10.12 -13.72 -5.96
CA TYR A 75 10.88 -12.83 -6.85
C TYR A 75 11.50 -13.55 -8.07
N TYR A 76 11.68 -14.87 -7.99
CA TYR A 76 12.30 -15.69 -9.03
C TYR A 76 11.27 -16.31 -10.00
N GLY A 77 9.98 -16.08 -9.77
CA GLY A 77 8.89 -16.65 -10.57
C GLY A 77 8.51 -18.08 -10.19
N ASN A 78 9.01 -18.60 -9.08
CA ASN A 78 8.55 -19.88 -8.55
C ASN A 78 7.17 -19.71 -7.92
N VAL A 79 6.31 -20.73 -8.05
CA VAL A 79 5.02 -20.77 -7.34
C VAL A 79 5.28 -21.12 -5.88
N SER A 80 5.36 -20.11 -5.02
CA SER A 80 5.55 -20.28 -3.58
C SER A 80 4.28 -20.79 -2.91
N VAL A 81 3.12 -20.20 -3.22
CA VAL A 81 1.83 -20.67 -2.71
C VAL A 81 0.92 -21.00 -3.88
N PRO A 82 0.66 -22.28 -4.15
CA PRO A 82 -0.20 -22.65 -5.25
C PRO A 82 -1.65 -22.27 -4.99
N ARG A 83 -2.38 -21.97 -6.06
CA ARG A 83 -3.84 -21.86 -6.06
C ARG A 83 -4.45 -23.11 -5.39
N GLY A 84 -5.54 -22.89 -4.66
CA GLY A 84 -6.23 -23.94 -3.90
C GLY A 84 -5.66 -24.17 -2.51
N SER A 85 -4.53 -23.56 -2.15
CA SER A 85 -4.06 -23.52 -0.75
C SER A 85 -5.10 -22.81 0.12
N ARG A 86 -5.16 -23.12 1.41
CA ARG A 86 -6.12 -22.54 2.34
C ARG A 86 -5.45 -21.71 3.41
N LEU A 87 -5.99 -20.53 3.67
CA LEU A 87 -5.70 -19.76 4.86
C LEU A 87 -6.75 -20.04 5.92
N ILE A 88 -6.30 -20.26 7.14
CA ILE A 88 -7.14 -20.39 8.33
C ILE A 88 -6.80 -19.21 9.24
N GLY A 89 -7.82 -18.51 9.67
CA GLY A 89 -7.66 -17.26 10.41
C GLY A 89 -8.44 -17.22 11.70
N ARG A 90 -8.50 -16.03 12.27
CA ARG A 90 -9.31 -15.66 13.43
C ARG A 90 -9.85 -14.26 13.23
N PHE A 91 -11.04 -13.98 13.75
CA PHE A 91 -11.48 -12.60 13.89
C PHE A 91 -10.64 -11.87 14.94
N SER A 92 -10.14 -10.69 14.60
CA SER A 92 -9.45 -9.80 15.54
C SER A 92 -10.31 -8.62 16.00
N GLY A 93 -11.49 -8.42 15.39
CA GLY A 93 -12.50 -7.49 15.87
C GLY A 93 -13.25 -6.80 14.73
N ALA A 94 -14.01 -5.77 15.08
CA ALA A 94 -14.67 -4.89 14.12
C ALA A 94 -14.52 -3.43 14.52
N LYS A 95 -14.30 -2.55 13.53
CA LYS A 95 -14.18 -1.09 13.73
C LYS A 95 -14.75 -0.36 12.52
N ASN A 96 -15.55 0.67 12.74
CA ASN A 96 -16.16 1.49 11.69
C ASN A 96 -16.90 0.67 10.62
N GLY A 97 -17.64 -0.37 11.03
CA GLY A 97 -18.37 -1.24 10.13
C GLY A 97 -17.52 -2.24 9.35
N ARG A 98 -16.22 -2.34 9.63
CA ARG A 98 -15.31 -3.30 8.99
C ARG A 98 -14.89 -4.39 9.94
N GLN A 99 -14.85 -5.60 9.42
CA GLN A 99 -14.48 -6.83 10.10
C GLN A 99 -13.00 -7.14 9.83
N PHE A 100 -12.23 -7.34 10.89
CA PHE A 100 -10.79 -7.61 10.78
C PHE A 100 -10.53 -9.10 11.02
N VAL A 101 -9.86 -9.71 10.06
CA VAL A 101 -9.43 -11.11 10.11
C VAL A 101 -7.91 -11.15 10.02
N GLU A 102 -7.32 -11.94 10.91
CA GLU A 102 -5.91 -12.29 10.89
C GLU A 102 -5.77 -13.75 10.45
N TRP A 103 -5.05 -13.98 9.37
CA TRP A 103 -4.80 -15.32 8.86
C TRP A 103 -3.50 -15.85 9.46
N THR A 104 -3.64 -16.84 10.35
CA THR A 104 -2.56 -17.33 11.21
C THR A 104 -1.96 -18.63 10.69
N GLU A 105 -2.61 -19.29 9.75
CA GLU A 105 -2.22 -20.61 9.26
C GLU A 105 -2.40 -20.71 7.75
N LEU A 106 -1.48 -21.40 7.09
CA LEU A 106 -1.50 -21.69 5.65
C LEU A 106 -1.37 -23.20 5.43
N GLN A 107 -2.41 -23.82 4.90
CA GLN A 107 -2.37 -25.18 4.39
C GLN A 107 -2.08 -25.13 2.88
N LEU A 108 -0.91 -25.62 2.47
CA LEU A 108 -0.53 -25.67 1.07
C LEU A 108 -1.29 -26.78 0.34
N SER A 109 -1.72 -26.53 -0.90
CA SER A 109 -2.45 -27.55 -1.67
C SER A 109 -1.56 -28.67 -2.21
N ASN A 110 -0.26 -28.44 -2.35
CA ASN A 110 0.73 -29.38 -2.86
C ASN A 110 1.51 -30.13 -1.77
N LEU A 111 1.39 -29.72 -0.50
CA LEU A 111 2.08 -30.34 0.63
C LEU A 111 1.08 -30.74 1.71
N GLY A 112 1.27 -31.93 2.30
CA GLY A 112 0.49 -32.35 3.46
C GLY A 112 0.99 -31.63 4.72
N GLY A 113 0.33 -30.54 5.12
CA GLY A 113 0.66 -29.86 6.37
C GLY A 113 0.05 -28.47 6.49
N THR A 114 0.10 -27.92 7.71
CA THR A 114 -0.33 -26.54 8.01
C THR A 114 0.86 -25.76 8.55
N LEU A 115 1.20 -24.68 7.85
CA LEU A 115 2.25 -23.75 8.24
C LEU A 115 1.65 -22.68 9.15
N ARG A 116 2.29 -22.43 10.29
CA ARG A 116 1.96 -21.28 11.13
C ARG A 116 2.58 -20.02 10.54
N ILE A 117 1.79 -18.95 10.51
CA ILE A 117 2.19 -17.64 10.01
C ILE A 117 2.28 -16.68 11.20
N ASP A 118 3.47 -16.19 11.48
CA ASP A 118 3.73 -15.23 12.55
C ASP A 118 4.76 -14.17 12.08
N PRO A 119 4.36 -12.91 11.87
CA PRO A 119 3.03 -12.34 12.12
C PRO A 119 1.95 -12.84 11.13
N PRO A 120 0.67 -12.83 11.51
CA PRO A 120 -0.42 -13.26 10.62
C PRO A 120 -0.54 -12.34 9.40
N LEU A 121 -1.12 -12.87 8.32
CA LEU A 121 -1.52 -12.02 7.18
C LEU A 121 -2.76 -11.22 7.59
N ILE A 122 -2.80 -9.96 7.18
CA ILE A 122 -3.92 -9.06 7.49
C ILE A 122 -4.91 -9.10 6.33
N GLY A 123 -6.18 -9.32 6.66
CA GLY A 123 -7.27 -9.25 5.68
C GLY A 123 -7.51 -7.84 5.16
N THR A 124 -7.66 -7.71 3.84
CA THR A 124 -7.95 -6.45 3.14
C THR A 124 -9.00 -6.64 2.06
N MET A 125 -9.76 -5.58 1.77
CA MET A 125 -10.56 -5.53 0.55
C MET A 125 -9.67 -5.60 -0.70
N ARG A 126 -10.30 -5.78 -1.86
CA ARG A 126 -9.57 -5.92 -3.13
C ARG A 126 -8.82 -4.67 -3.59
N ASP A 127 -9.19 -3.52 -3.05
CA ASP A 127 -8.54 -2.23 -3.25
C ASP A 127 -7.42 -1.97 -2.23
N GLY A 128 -7.10 -2.95 -1.37
CA GLY A 128 -6.10 -2.84 -0.32
C GLY A 128 -6.61 -2.17 0.97
N THR A 129 -7.87 -1.73 1.02
CA THR A 129 -8.39 -1.10 2.24
C THR A 129 -8.50 -2.12 3.37
N ALA A 130 -8.04 -1.76 4.57
CA ALA A 130 -7.93 -2.68 5.70
C ALA A 130 -9.28 -3.23 6.19
N GLY A 131 -9.33 -4.53 6.52
CA GLY A 131 -10.54 -5.24 6.93
C GLY A 131 -11.49 -5.54 5.77
N TYR A 132 -12.59 -6.20 6.11
CA TYR A 132 -13.65 -6.62 5.19
C TYR A 132 -14.96 -5.92 5.52
N ASP A 133 -15.76 -5.56 4.52
CA ASP A 133 -17.09 -4.99 4.78
C ASP A 133 -18.01 -6.07 5.37
N LYS A 134 -17.93 -7.31 4.86
CA LYS A 134 -18.55 -8.51 5.41
C LYS A 134 -17.71 -9.75 5.07
N VAL A 135 -17.63 -10.69 5.99
CA VAL A 135 -17.08 -12.03 5.76
C VAL A 135 -18.23 -12.98 5.40
N VAL A 136 -18.38 -13.29 4.11
CA VAL A 136 -19.42 -14.20 3.59
C VAL A 136 -18.81 -15.20 2.61
N ALA A 137 -19.37 -16.40 2.55
CA ALA A 137 -18.91 -17.43 1.63
C ALA A 137 -18.97 -16.95 0.16
N GLY A 138 -17.93 -17.26 -0.62
CA GLY A 138 -17.78 -16.83 -2.01
C GLY A 138 -17.29 -15.40 -2.19
N ALA A 139 -17.13 -14.60 -1.12
CA ALA A 139 -16.58 -13.26 -1.24
C ALA A 139 -15.13 -13.29 -1.71
N ALA A 140 -14.84 -12.52 -2.77
CA ALA A 140 -13.48 -12.28 -3.24
C ALA A 140 -12.85 -11.15 -2.43
N VAL A 141 -11.81 -11.47 -1.68
CA VAL A 141 -11.09 -10.56 -0.79
C VAL A 141 -9.59 -10.78 -0.93
N MET A 142 -8.77 -10.04 -0.18
CA MET A 142 -7.33 -10.21 -0.19
C MET A 142 -6.79 -10.35 1.23
N ALA A 143 -5.54 -10.77 1.33
CA ALA A 143 -4.73 -10.61 2.52
C ALA A 143 -3.30 -10.22 2.15
N VAL A 144 -2.60 -9.59 3.09
CA VAL A 144 -1.23 -9.13 2.90
C VAL A 144 -0.35 -9.63 4.04
N ASN A 145 0.87 -10.09 3.73
CA ASN A 145 1.83 -10.43 4.76
C ASN A 145 2.54 -9.17 5.30
N GLN A 146 2.74 -9.13 6.61
CA GLN A 146 3.38 -8.00 7.27
C GLN A 146 4.92 -8.10 7.25
N ARG A 147 5.44 -9.32 7.15
CA ARG A 147 6.86 -9.64 7.14
C ARG A 147 7.12 -10.71 6.09
N GLY A 148 8.32 -10.69 5.53
CA GLY A 148 8.74 -11.75 4.63
C GLY A 148 8.96 -13.09 5.34
N PHE A 149 8.68 -14.18 4.65
CA PHE A 149 8.90 -15.55 5.12
C PHE A 149 9.13 -16.49 3.94
N ILE A 150 9.78 -17.63 4.21
CA ILE A 150 10.11 -18.64 3.19
C ILE A 150 9.08 -19.76 3.27
N ILE A 151 8.53 -20.14 2.12
CA ILE A 151 7.68 -21.32 2.00
C ILE A 151 8.54 -22.58 1.88
N PRO A 152 8.21 -23.69 2.57
CA PRO A 152 8.85 -24.98 2.33
C PRO A 152 8.46 -25.56 0.95
N HIS A 153 9.43 -26.10 0.22
CA HIS A 153 9.24 -26.72 -1.10
C HIS A 153 9.99 -28.04 -1.22
#